data_AF-A0A9P8HXU5-F1
#
_entry.id   AF-A0A9P8HXU5-F1
#
_cell.length_a   1.000
_cell.length_b   1.000
_cell.length_c   1.000
_cell.angle_alpha   90.00
_cell.angle_beta   90.00
_cell.angle_gamma   90.00
#
_symmetry.space_group_name_H-M   'P 1'
#
loop_
_entity.id
_entity.type
_entity.pdbx_description
1 polymer ?
#
loop_
_entity_poly.entity_id
_entity_poly.type
_entity_poly.pdbx_seq_one_letter_code
_entity_poly.pdbx_strand_id
1 'polypeptide(L)'
;MTLGQLQEVAMHALSRALRLFSTLGRSWRTVGILFVLANLKNLPLVWHLRFFNGLFTHFYLHPSRLTPKTGPRAIFQPIITTSRSPLLECDYNVHKSNSTYFSDLDVSRTHLIAALMKGGLDSYRERMKKEKGGGKFLIALGAVSCVFRREIAPYEEYEIWSRVLSWDRKWMYIVSHFVRKGAVRPKGYTLQPGRDPKEGRAWWFWRREGVVKEPAEGSRDSSGTSSPSLTTEQQQHLPHGAIFASAISKYVFKQGRLTTPPELVLERSGILPPRPTSSQSPPSSLLGESTVDLAAANDLLSKDEAIIDASLTLEDEDGEWDWARVEKEREKGMLVAEKLVALDLLHSTFTGEEEMALGAF
;
A
#
# COMPACT_ATOMS: atom_id res chain seq x y z
N MET A 1 -17.20 -34.38 0.79
CA MET A 1 -16.11 -34.68 1.72
C MET A 1 -16.38 -33.90 3.00
N THR A 2 -16.54 -34.58 4.14
CA THR A 2 -16.81 -33.90 5.43
C THR A 2 -15.53 -33.26 5.96
N LEU A 3 -15.66 -32.28 6.89
CA LEU A 3 -14.50 -31.64 7.53
C LEU A 3 -13.57 -32.67 8.19
N GLY A 4 -14.14 -33.73 8.79
CA GLY A 4 -13.38 -34.84 9.37
C GLY A 4 -12.59 -35.65 8.34
N GLN A 5 -13.17 -35.93 7.17
CA GLN A 5 -12.46 -36.63 6.09
C GLN A 5 -11.30 -35.80 5.53
N LEU A 6 -11.45 -34.48 5.42
CA LEU A 6 -10.36 -33.58 5.00
C LEU A 6 -9.23 -33.56 6.04
N GLN A 7 -9.57 -33.55 7.33
CA GLN A 7 -8.61 -33.56 8.41
C GLN A 7 -7.81 -34.86 8.47
N GLU A 8 -8.46 -36.02 8.29
CA GLU A 8 -7.78 -37.32 8.21
C GLU A 8 -6.83 -37.39 7.02
N VAL A 9 -7.27 -36.99 5.82
CA VAL A 9 -6.42 -36.99 4.62
C VAL A 9 -5.20 -36.08 4.80
N ALA A 10 -5.39 -34.90 5.39
CA ALA A 10 -4.28 -33.98 5.69
C ALA A 10 -3.30 -34.57 6.71
N MET A 11 -3.79 -35.18 7.78
CA MET A 11 -2.96 -35.83 8.81
C MET A 11 -2.19 -37.03 8.24
N HIS A 12 -2.83 -37.84 7.40
CA HIS A 12 -2.16 -38.93 6.71
C HIS A 12 -1.08 -38.43 5.76
N ALA A 13 -1.36 -37.39 4.97
CA ALA A 13 -0.37 -36.78 4.08
C ALA A 13 0.84 -36.22 4.87
N LEU A 14 0.57 -35.50 5.96
CA LEU A 14 1.62 -34.96 6.84
C LEU A 14 2.46 -36.07 7.46
N SER A 15 1.83 -37.14 7.97
CA SER A 15 2.54 -38.27 8.55
C SER A 15 3.42 -39.02 7.53
N ARG A 16 3.00 -39.08 6.26
CA ARG A 16 3.80 -39.69 5.17
C ARG A 16 4.96 -38.78 4.79
N ALA A 17 4.73 -37.48 4.69
CA ALA A 17 5.77 -36.50 4.41
C ALA A 17 6.86 -36.50 5.51
N LEU A 18 6.47 -36.52 6.79
CA LEU A 18 7.40 -36.57 7.91
C LEU A 18 8.22 -37.87 7.92
N ARG A 19 7.59 -39.01 7.60
CA ARG A 19 8.29 -40.31 7.49
C ARG A 19 9.31 -40.31 6.35
N LEU A 20 8.94 -39.82 5.17
CA LEU A 20 9.86 -39.66 4.03
C LEU A 20 10.99 -38.68 4.35
N PHE A 21 10.69 -37.59 5.05
CA PHE A 21 11.71 -36.65 5.49
C PHE A 21 12.68 -37.29 6.50
N SER A 22 12.17 -38.14 7.40
CA SER A 22 13.00 -38.87 8.37
C SER A 22 13.83 -39.99 7.76
N THR A 23 13.51 -40.48 6.55
CA THR A 23 14.34 -41.49 5.86
C THR A 23 15.46 -40.88 5.02
N LEU A 24 15.39 -39.57 4.71
CA LEU A 24 16.45 -38.86 3.98
C LEU A 24 17.75 -38.78 4.80
N GLY A 25 18.91 -38.72 4.15
CA GLY A 25 20.20 -38.52 4.84
C GLY A 25 20.27 -37.18 5.58
N ARG A 26 21.09 -37.09 6.64
CA ARG A 26 21.21 -35.89 7.50
C ARG A 26 21.46 -34.62 6.69
N SER A 27 22.33 -34.66 5.69
CA SER A 27 22.65 -33.52 4.82
C SER A 27 21.44 -33.02 4.03
N TRP A 28 20.64 -33.91 3.45
CA TRP A 28 19.46 -33.51 2.68
C TRP A 28 18.34 -32.97 3.57
N ARG A 29 18.20 -33.49 4.80
CA ARG A 29 17.30 -32.89 5.80
C ARG A 29 17.72 -31.47 6.14
N THR A 30 19.02 -31.23 6.36
CA THR A 30 19.54 -29.89 6.60
C THR A 30 19.25 -28.94 5.43
N VAL A 31 19.53 -29.38 4.19
CA VAL A 31 19.21 -28.59 2.98
C VAL A 31 17.71 -28.29 2.88
N GLY A 32 16.86 -29.28 3.12
CA GLY A 32 15.41 -29.10 3.11
C GLY A 32 14.91 -28.10 4.17
N ILE A 33 15.45 -28.17 5.40
CA ILE A 33 15.12 -27.20 6.47
C ILE A 33 15.57 -25.79 6.06
N LEU A 34 16.79 -25.64 5.56
CA LEU A 34 17.30 -24.34 5.11
C LEU A 34 16.45 -23.77 3.96
N PHE A 35 16.01 -24.61 3.03
CA PHE A 35 15.13 -24.22 1.94
C PHE A 35 13.76 -23.73 2.44
N VAL A 36 13.16 -24.43 3.41
CA VAL A 36 11.90 -24.01 4.05
C VAL A 36 12.07 -22.68 4.79
N LEU A 37 13.16 -22.53 5.56
CA LEU A 37 13.44 -21.29 6.29
C LEU A 37 13.69 -20.11 5.35
N ALA A 38 14.41 -20.34 4.25
CA ALA A 38 14.65 -19.31 3.24
C ALA A 38 13.35 -18.87 2.55
N ASN A 39 12.34 -19.74 2.47
CA ASN A 39 11.06 -19.46 1.82
C ASN A 39 9.89 -19.39 2.81
N LEU A 40 10.15 -19.00 4.06
CA LEU A 40 9.15 -18.95 5.12
C LEU A 40 7.91 -18.12 4.71
N LYS A 41 8.12 -17.03 3.97
CA LYS A 41 7.07 -16.15 3.43
C LYS A 41 6.04 -16.89 2.58
N ASN A 42 6.45 -17.95 1.90
CA ASN A 42 5.66 -18.72 0.94
C ASN A 42 4.94 -19.91 1.57
N LEU A 43 5.15 -20.19 2.86
CA LEU A 43 4.45 -21.29 3.51
C LEU A 43 2.95 -21.01 3.63
N PRO A 44 2.10 -22.06 3.65
CA PRO A 44 0.67 -21.91 3.89
C PRO A 44 0.40 -21.06 5.13
N LEU A 45 -0.64 -20.23 5.07
CA LEU A 45 -1.09 -19.32 6.14
C LEU A 45 -0.14 -18.16 6.48
N VAL A 46 1.14 -18.15 6.05
CA VAL A 46 2.06 -17.05 6.39
C VAL A 46 1.61 -15.71 5.78
N TRP A 47 1.03 -15.71 4.59
CA TRP A 47 0.38 -14.52 4.04
C TRP A 47 -0.71 -13.97 4.98
N HIS A 48 -1.58 -14.85 5.51
CA HIS A 48 -2.64 -14.46 6.44
C HIS A 48 -2.05 -13.87 7.72
N LEU A 49 -1.01 -14.49 8.28
CA LEU A 49 -0.32 -13.97 9.46
C LEU A 49 0.23 -12.57 9.20
N ARG A 50 0.85 -12.31 8.05
CA ARG A 50 1.35 -10.98 7.67
C ARG A 50 0.22 -9.96 7.53
N PHE A 51 -0.88 -10.35 6.89
CA PHE A 51 -2.07 -9.53 6.73
C PHE A 51 -2.70 -9.17 8.09
N PHE A 52 -2.98 -10.17 8.94
CA PHE A 52 -3.57 -9.97 10.26
C PHE A 52 -2.61 -9.28 11.23
N ASN A 53 -1.29 -9.45 11.08
CA ASN A 53 -0.30 -8.69 11.84
C ASN A 53 -0.45 -7.19 11.58
N GLY A 54 -0.75 -6.76 10.35
CA GLY A 54 -1.02 -5.35 10.05
C GLY A 54 -2.23 -4.83 10.82
N LEU A 55 -3.35 -5.57 10.79
CA LEU A 55 -4.52 -5.25 11.59
C LEU A 55 -4.17 -5.21 13.09
N PHE A 56 -3.50 -6.24 13.59
CA PHE A 56 -3.15 -6.36 15.00
C PHE A 56 -2.26 -5.19 15.47
N THR A 57 -1.24 -4.87 14.69
CA THR A 57 -0.30 -3.77 14.96
C THR A 57 -1.04 -2.44 15.11
N HIS A 58 -1.93 -2.14 14.18
CA HIS A 58 -2.61 -0.85 14.16
C HIS A 58 -3.75 -0.77 15.18
N PHE A 59 -4.49 -1.85 15.44
CA PHE A 59 -5.61 -1.83 16.39
C PHE A 59 -5.22 -2.09 17.85
N TYR A 60 -4.12 -2.80 18.11
CA TYR A 60 -3.76 -3.22 19.47
C TYR A 60 -2.41 -2.67 19.94
N LEU A 61 -1.38 -2.64 19.08
CA LEU A 61 -0.05 -2.17 19.50
C LEU A 61 0.09 -0.64 19.42
N HIS A 62 -0.53 -0.03 18.42
CA HIS A 62 -0.51 1.42 18.22
C HIS A 62 -1.93 1.99 18.20
N PRO A 63 -2.69 1.93 19.31
CA PRO A 63 -4.10 2.34 19.32
C PRO A 63 -4.30 3.87 19.15
N SER A 64 -3.23 4.66 19.22
CA SER A 64 -3.30 6.12 19.04
C SER A 64 -4.01 6.48 17.74
N ARG A 65 -4.99 7.38 17.87
CA ARG A 65 -5.83 7.84 16.77
C ARG A 65 -5.28 9.14 16.20
N LEU A 66 -5.48 9.30 14.90
CA LEU A 66 -5.31 10.59 14.25
C LEU A 66 -6.44 11.53 14.70
N THR A 67 -6.15 12.82 14.73
CA THR A 67 -7.08 13.88 15.14
C THR A 67 -7.39 14.77 13.94
N PRO A 68 -8.41 15.65 13.98
CA PRO A 68 -8.64 16.60 12.89
C PRO A 68 -7.45 17.53 12.62
N LYS A 69 -6.52 17.69 13.58
CA LYS A 69 -5.29 18.47 13.41
C LYS A 69 -4.17 17.69 12.70
N THR A 70 -4.03 16.40 12.99
CA THR A 70 -2.93 15.56 12.47
C THR A 70 -3.35 14.65 11.32
N GLY A 71 -4.64 14.38 11.22
CA GLY A 71 -5.29 13.46 10.29
C GLY A 71 -5.27 13.91 8.83
N PRO A 72 -5.60 15.18 8.51
CA PRO A 72 -5.71 15.61 7.12
C PRO A 72 -4.40 15.40 6.34
N ARG A 73 -3.27 15.82 6.92
CA ARG A 73 -1.93 15.55 6.39
C ARG A 73 -1.66 14.04 6.30
N ALA A 74 -2.04 13.29 7.33
CA ALA A 74 -1.75 11.87 7.41
C ALA A 74 -2.48 11.02 6.36
N ILE A 75 -3.61 11.49 5.80
CA ILE A 75 -4.32 10.82 4.69
C ILE A 75 -3.39 10.60 3.50
N PHE A 76 -2.65 11.65 3.14
CA PHE A 76 -1.78 11.66 1.97
C PHE A 76 -0.35 11.22 2.29
N GLN A 77 -0.02 11.00 3.56
CA GLN A 77 1.31 10.51 3.92
C GLN A 77 1.45 9.00 3.68
N PRO A 78 2.64 8.55 3.24
CA PRO A 78 2.87 7.13 3.00
C PRO A 78 3.05 6.36 4.31
N ILE A 79 2.55 5.12 4.30
CA ILE A 79 3.05 4.06 5.17
C ILE A 79 4.12 3.26 4.44
N ILE A 80 5.16 2.86 5.17
CA ILE A 80 6.31 2.16 4.58
C ILE A 80 6.38 0.76 5.16
N THR A 81 6.29 -0.26 4.32
CA THR A 81 6.48 -1.66 4.70
C THR A 81 7.67 -2.26 3.98
N THR A 82 8.44 -3.12 4.64
CA THR A 82 9.60 -3.80 4.04
C THR A 82 9.26 -5.24 3.68
N SER A 83 9.79 -5.73 2.57
CA SER A 83 9.66 -7.14 2.17
C SER A 83 10.94 -7.63 1.46
N ARG A 84 10.96 -8.92 1.16
CA ARG A 84 11.97 -9.60 0.33
C ARG A 84 11.28 -10.44 -0.71
N SER A 85 12.00 -10.82 -1.77
CA SER A 85 11.55 -11.77 -2.80
C SER A 85 12.21 -13.14 -2.63
N PRO A 86 11.72 -14.04 -1.74
CA PRO A 86 12.27 -15.41 -1.67
C PRO A 86 12.25 -16.12 -3.00
N LEU A 87 13.05 -17.16 -3.13
CA LEU A 87 13.17 -17.93 -4.36
C LEU A 87 11.82 -18.46 -4.86
N LEU A 88 10.92 -18.87 -3.97
CA LEU A 88 9.56 -19.34 -4.32
C LEU A 88 8.59 -18.22 -4.77
N GLU A 89 9.00 -16.95 -4.72
CA GLU A 89 8.28 -15.85 -5.37
C GLU A 89 8.84 -15.49 -6.75
N CYS A 90 9.96 -16.09 -7.15
CA CYS A 90 10.59 -15.81 -8.43
C CYS A 90 9.95 -16.66 -9.54
N ASP A 91 9.88 -16.10 -10.75
CA ASP A 91 9.43 -16.82 -11.94
C ASP A 91 10.59 -17.50 -12.68
N TYR A 92 10.32 -17.95 -13.91
CA TYR A 92 11.29 -18.61 -14.79
C TYR A 92 12.54 -17.75 -15.05
N ASN A 93 12.41 -16.42 -15.08
CA ASN A 93 13.51 -15.50 -15.32
C ASN A 93 14.31 -15.21 -14.05
N VAL A 94 14.00 -15.87 -12.94
CA VAL A 94 14.76 -15.77 -11.67
C VAL A 94 14.72 -14.35 -11.09
N HIS A 95 13.64 -13.62 -11.32
CA HIS A 95 13.30 -12.41 -10.60
C HIS A 95 11.90 -12.54 -9.99
N LYS A 96 11.54 -11.63 -9.09
CA LYS A 96 10.20 -11.59 -8.49
C LYS A 96 9.12 -11.68 -9.58
N SER A 97 8.24 -12.67 -9.47
CA SER A 97 7.14 -12.84 -10.42
C SER A 97 6.15 -11.69 -10.28
N ASN A 98 5.67 -11.16 -11.41
CA ASN A 98 4.69 -10.08 -11.47
C ASN A 98 3.47 -10.32 -10.56
N SER A 99 3.01 -11.56 -10.48
CA SER A 99 1.86 -11.96 -9.65
C SER A 99 2.10 -11.81 -8.14
N THR A 100 3.35 -11.91 -7.69
CA THR A 100 3.69 -11.88 -6.26
C THR A 100 3.84 -10.47 -5.70
N TYR A 101 3.76 -9.44 -6.53
CA TYR A 101 3.68 -8.05 -6.05
C TYR A 101 2.36 -7.79 -5.33
N PHE A 102 1.27 -8.39 -5.80
CA PHE A 102 -0.08 -8.18 -5.25
C PHE A 102 -0.21 -8.71 -3.81
N SER A 103 0.47 -9.81 -3.47
CA SER A 103 0.45 -10.35 -2.10
C SER A 103 1.11 -9.41 -1.09
N ASP A 104 2.14 -8.67 -1.53
CA ASP A 104 2.78 -7.65 -0.71
C ASP A 104 1.98 -6.33 -0.68
N LEU A 105 1.29 -5.99 -1.78
CA LEU A 105 0.33 -4.88 -1.80
C LEU A 105 -0.80 -5.11 -0.80
N ASP A 106 -1.34 -6.33 -0.67
CA ASP A 106 -2.36 -6.64 0.34
C ASP A 106 -1.90 -6.27 1.75
N VAL A 107 -0.69 -6.67 2.12
CA VAL A 107 -0.11 -6.39 3.44
C VAL A 107 0.10 -4.88 3.61
N SER A 108 0.74 -4.22 2.64
CA SER A 108 1.03 -2.78 2.72
C SER A 108 -0.23 -1.92 2.83
N ARG A 109 -1.26 -2.22 2.01
CA ARG A 109 -2.53 -1.50 1.99
C ARG A 109 -3.35 -1.77 3.26
N THR A 110 -3.26 -2.97 3.83
CA THR A 110 -3.90 -3.29 5.11
C THR A 110 -3.33 -2.46 6.25
N HIS A 111 -2.01 -2.28 6.29
CA HIS A 111 -1.37 -1.37 7.24
C HIS A 111 -1.90 0.07 7.08
N LEU A 112 -1.95 0.60 5.84
CA LEU A 112 -2.44 1.96 5.57
C LEU A 112 -3.89 2.16 6.02
N ILE A 113 -4.79 1.28 5.55
CA ILE A 113 -6.22 1.34 5.84
C ILE A 113 -6.47 1.20 7.34
N ALA A 114 -5.80 0.25 8.00
CA ALA A 114 -5.91 0.07 9.44
C ALA A 114 -5.35 1.28 10.21
N ALA A 115 -4.32 1.97 9.70
CA ALA A 115 -3.79 3.18 10.31
C ALA A 115 -4.80 4.33 10.27
N LEU A 116 -5.45 4.54 9.12
CA LEU A 116 -6.37 5.66 8.88
C LEU A 116 -7.75 5.45 9.52
N MET A 117 -8.27 4.22 9.54
CA MET A 117 -9.68 3.95 9.85
C MET A 117 -9.99 3.58 11.30
N LYS A 118 -9.02 3.67 12.22
CA LYS A 118 -9.23 3.27 13.63
C LYS A 118 -10.35 4.04 14.29
N GLY A 119 -10.38 5.36 14.10
CA GLY A 119 -11.42 6.22 14.65
C GLY A 119 -12.80 5.90 14.08
N GLY A 120 -12.86 5.55 12.79
CA GLY A 120 -14.13 5.34 12.09
C GLY A 120 -14.77 4.03 12.48
N LEU A 121 -13.98 2.98 12.67
CA LEU A 121 -14.49 1.64 12.96
C LEU A 121 -15.31 1.59 14.26
N ASP A 122 -14.95 2.39 15.27
CA ASP A 122 -15.72 2.48 16.51
C ASP A 122 -17.07 3.17 16.29
N SER A 123 -17.10 4.25 15.51
CA SER A 123 -18.35 4.89 15.07
C SER A 123 -19.25 3.91 14.30
N TYR A 124 -18.68 3.10 13.40
CA TYR A 124 -19.42 2.04 12.70
C TYR A 124 -19.93 0.97 13.66
N ARG A 125 -19.12 0.51 14.62
CA ARG A 125 -19.52 -0.48 15.62
C ARG A 125 -20.66 0.01 16.51
N GLU A 126 -20.62 1.26 16.96
CA GLU A 126 -21.69 1.85 17.76
C GLU A 126 -23.00 1.98 16.97
N ARG A 127 -22.91 2.41 15.71
CA ARG A 127 -24.07 2.53 14.83
C ARG A 127 -24.70 1.17 14.52
N MET A 128 -23.88 0.14 14.32
CA MET A 128 -24.35 -1.25 14.16
C MET A 128 -25.08 -1.79 15.39
N LYS A 129 -24.75 -1.32 16.60
CA LYS A 129 -25.50 -1.66 17.82
C LYS A 129 -26.85 -0.96 17.87
N LYS A 130 -26.96 0.27 17.34
CA LYS A 130 -28.17 1.09 17.36
C LYS A 130 -29.15 0.73 16.23
N GLU A 131 -28.64 0.47 15.03
CA GLU A 131 -29.43 0.12 13.85
C GLU A 131 -29.58 -1.40 13.74
N LYS A 132 -30.69 -1.97 14.27
CA LYS A 132 -31.08 -3.36 14.02
C LYS A 132 -31.34 -3.55 12.52
N GLY A 133 -30.34 -3.99 11.77
CA GLY A 133 -30.40 -4.18 10.31
C GLY A 133 -29.24 -3.58 9.53
N GLY A 134 -28.34 -2.83 10.19
CA GLY A 134 -27.07 -2.43 9.56
C GLY A 134 -26.28 -3.67 9.14
N GLY A 135 -25.93 -3.79 7.87
CA GLY A 135 -25.09 -4.90 7.40
C GLY A 135 -23.63 -4.74 7.82
N LYS A 136 -22.86 -5.84 7.81
CA LYS A 136 -21.43 -5.82 8.19
C LYS A 136 -20.66 -4.78 7.37
N PHE A 137 -19.77 -4.04 8.05
CA PHE A 137 -18.83 -3.16 7.38
C PHE A 137 -17.76 -4.00 6.68
N LEU A 138 -17.55 -3.76 5.39
CA LEU A 138 -16.62 -4.49 4.54
C LEU A 138 -15.79 -3.48 3.74
N ILE A 139 -14.51 -3.77 3.62
CA ILE A 139 -13.59 -3.07 2.73
C ILE A 139 -13.24 -4.05 1.62
N ALA A 140 -13.58 -3.75 0.37
CA ALA A 140 -13.37 -4.63 -0.76
C ALA A 140 -12.46 -3.98 -1.80
N LEU A 141 -11.51 -4.76 -2.30
CA LEU A 141 -10.68 -4.38 -3.43
C LEU A 141 -11.46 -4.58 -4.73
N GLY A 142 -11.61 -3.53 -5.52
CA GLY A 142 -12.30 -3.55 -6.81
C GLY A 142 -11.36 -3.78 -8.00
N ALA A 143 -10.20 -3.12 -8.01
CA ALA A 143 -9.21 -3.26 -9.07
C ALA A 143 -7.80 -2.93 -8.57
N VAL A 144 -6.79 -3.46 -9.25
CA VAL A 144 -5.39 -3.06 -9.11
C VAL A 144 -4.75 -3.02 -10.50
N SER A 145 -4.06 -1.93 -10.81
CA SER A 145 -3.14 -1.85 -11.93
C SER A 145 -1.72 -1.73 -11.38
N CYS A 146 -0.76 -2.43 -11.97
CA CYS A 146 0.64 -2.42 -11.57
C CYS A 146 1.54 -2.34 -12.81
N VAL A 147 2.45 -1.37 -12.81
CA VAL A 147 3.44 -1.15 -13.85
C VAL A 147 4.82 -1.53 -13.29
N PHE A 148 5.50 -2.42 -13.99
CA PHE A 148 6.83 -2.92 -13.62
C PHE A 148 7.89 -2.15 -14.42
N ARG A 149 8.83 -1.52 -13.73
CA ARG A 149 9.92 -0.73 -14.34
C ARG A 149 11.26 -1.44 -14.25
N ARG A 150 11.51 -2.17 -13.16
CA ARG A 150 12.77 -2.84 -12.91
C ARG A 150 12.54 -4.12 -12.10
N GLU A 151 13.33 -5.14 -12.41
CA GLU A 151 13.26 -6.43 -11.72
C GLU A 151 13.74 -6.33 -10.27
N ILE A 152 13.21 -7.21 -9.42
CA ILE A 152 13.66 -7.43 -8.05
C ILE A 152 14.32 -8.80 -8.00
N ALA A 153 15.60 -8.83 -7.64
CA ALA A 153 16.39 -10.05 -7.61
C ALA A 153 15.97 -11.00 -6.47
N PRO A 154 16.31 -12.30 -6.52
CA PRO A 154 16.03 -13.23 -5.45
C PRO A 154 16.66 -12.74 -4.13
N TYR A 155 15.85 -12.78 -3.08
CA TYR A 155 16.14 -12.34 -1.72
C TYR A 155 16.47 -10.85 -1.56
N GLU A 156 16.35 -10.04 -2.61
CA GLU A 156 16.54 -8.59 -2.54
C GLU A 156 15.52 -7.96 -1.58
N GLU A 157 16.01 -7.04 -0.74
CA GLU A 157 15.18 -6.24 0.16
C GLU A 157 14.65 -5.00 -0.55
N TYR A 158 13.35 -4.75 -0.39
CA TYR A 158 12.70 -3.56 -0.92
C TYR A 158 11.69 -3.00 0.08
N GLU A 159 11.33 -1.75 -0.16
CA GLU A 159 10.29 -1.03 0.57
C GLU A 159 9.08 -0.82 -0.33
N ILE A 160 7.92 -0.77 0.30
CA ILE A 160 6.64 -0.49 -0.34
C ILE A 160 6.07 0.72 0.36
N TRP A 161 5.96 1.81 -0.39
CA TRP A 161 5.46 3.09 0.07
C TRP A 161 4.04 3.25 -0.43
N SER A 162 3.06 3.18 0.47
CA SER A 162 1.63 3.23 0.12
C SER A 162 0.96 4.44 0.75
N ARG A 163 0.24 5.24 -0.03
CA ARG A 163 -0.54 6.40 0.45
C ARG A 163 -1.88 6.49 -0.25
N VAL A 164 -2.84 7.21 0.35
CA VAL A 164 -4.04 7.60 -0.39
C VAL A 164 -3.61 8.54 -1.51
N LEU A 165 -4.02 8.20 -2.74
CA LEU A 165 -3.84 9.04 -3.91
C LEU A 165 -4.99 10.04 -3.98
N SER A 166 -6.22 9.54 -3.93
CA SER A 166 -7.45 10.33 -3.97
C SER A 166 -8.68 9.47 -3.63
N TRP A 167 -9.87 10.05 -3.68
CA TRP A 167 -11.15 9.37 -3.60
C TRP A 167 -12.25 10.10 -4.36
N ASP A 168 -13.24 9.32 -4.82
CA ASP A 168 -14.51 9.80 -5.37
C ASP A 168 -15.69 9.39 -4.45
N ARG A 169 -16.94 9.42 -4.96
CA ARG A 169 -18.14 9.05 -4.18
C ARG A 169 -18.25 7.56 -3.84
N LYS A 170 -17.58 6.69 -4.58
CA LYS A 170 -17.67 5.23 -4.49
C LYS A 170 -16.34 4.59 -4.11
N TRP A 171 -15.23 5.12 -4.60
CA TRP A 171 -13.92 4.49 -4.60
C TRP A 171 -12.86 5.34 -3.93
N MET A 172 -12.00 4.69 -3.14
CA MET A 172 -10.75 5.24 -2.65
C MET A 172 -9.59 4.66 -3.46
N TYR A 173 -8.69 5.52 -3.90
CA TYR A 173 -7.53 5.17 -4.69
C TYR A 173 -6.27 5.21 -3.83
N ILE A 174 -5.54 4.11 -3.79
CA ILE A 174 -4.26 4.00 -3.07
C ILE A 174 -3.16 3.80 -4.10
N VAL A 175 -2.14 4.65 -4.05
CA VAL A 175 -0.91 4.46 -4.83
C VAL A 175 0.15 3.78 -3.97
N SER A 176 0.88 2.84 -4.56
CA SER A 176 1.94 2.08 -3.93
C SER A 176 3.17 2.03 -4.82
N HIS A 177 4.34 2.38 -4.29
CA HIS A 177 5.62 2.27 -5.00
C HIS A 177 6.51 1.22 -4.35
N PHE A 178 7.00 0.28 -5.15
CA PHE A 178 8.07 -0.64 -4.76
C PHE A 178 9.39 0.04 -5.06
N VAL A 179 10.19 0.26 -4.04
CA VAL A 179 11.45 0.99 -4.15
C VAL A 179 12.59 0.23 -3.49
N ARG A 180 13.81 0.46 -3.97
CA ARG A 180 15.02 -0.02 -3.30
C ARG A 180 15.03 0.48 -1.86
N LYS A 181 15.24 -0.45 -0.92
CA LYS A 181 15.23 -0.13 0.51
C LYS A 181 16.23 0.98 0.83
N GLY A 182 15.77 2.01 1.54
CA GLY A 182 16.62 3.13 1.95
C GLY A 182 17.00 4.10 0.82
N ALA A 183 16.39 3.98 -0.37
CA ALA A 183 16.58 4.95 -1.44
C ALA A 183 16.01 6.34 -1.12
N VAL A 184 15.02 6.40 -0.23
CA VAL A 184 14.39 7.64 0.26
C VAL A 184 14.38 7.62 1.78
N ARG A 185 14.75 8.74 2.40
CA ARG A 185 14.61 8.93 3.85
C ARG A 185 13.26 9.61 4.13
N PRO A 186 12.35 8.98 4.88
CA PRO A 186 11.12 9.64 5.25
C PRO A 186 11.40 10.79 6.22
N LYS A 187 10.74 11.93 6.01
CA LYS A 187 10.80 13.08 6.94
C LYS A 187 10.21 12.75 8.32
N GLY A 188 9.31 11.77 8.39
CA GLY A 188 8.71 11.27 9.63
C GLY A 188 7.71 10.13 9.40
N TYR A 189 7.23 9.53 10.48
CA TYR A 189 6.35 8.35 10.47
C TYR A 189 5.02 8.61 11.19
N THR A 190 4.18 9.50 10.67
CA THR A 190 2.88 9.85 11.30
C THR A 190 1.96 8.64 11.46
N LEU A 191 1.96 7.72 10.49
CA LEU A 191 1.10 6.53 10.48
C LEU A 191 1.73 5.31 11.19
N GLN A 192 3.01 5.39 11.59
CA GLN A 192 3.76 4.31 12.24
C GLN A 192 4.48 4.85 13.49
N PRO A 193 3.73 5.25 14.54
CA PRO A 193 4.32 5.82 15.74
C PRO A 193 5.23 4.81 16.43
N GLY A 194 6.46 5.22 16.77
CA GLY A 194 7.48 4.35 17.36
C GLY A 194 8.55 3.85 16.39
N ARG A 195 8.43 4.16 15.08
CA ARG A 195 9.52 3.96 14.12
C ARG A 195 10.41 5.21 14.11
N ASP A 196 11.70 5.06 14.41
CA ASP A 196 12.65 6.18 14.38
C ASP A 196 13.00 6.53 12.92
N PRO A 197 12.88 7.81 12.50
CA PRO A 197 13.41 8.31 11.22
C PRO A 197 14.87 7.92 10.93
N LYS A 198 15.66 7.69 11.99
CA LYS A 198 17.07 7.25 11.92
C LYS A 198 17.22 5.72 11.81
N GLU A 199 16.20 4.94 12.15
CA GLU A 199 16.22 3.48 12.10
C GLU A 199 15.67 2.95 10.76
N GLY A 200 16.53 3.02 9.74
CA GLY A 200 16.46 2.10 8.59
C GLY A 200 16.95 0.68 8.92
N ARG A 201 16.90 0.23 10.20
CA ARG A 201 17.47 -1.05 10.65
C ARG A 201 16.51 -1.81 11.58
N ALA A 202 16.66 -3.14 11.58
CA ALA A 202 15.68 -4.16 11.94
C ALA A 202 15.16 -4.14 13.39
N TRP A 203 14.01 -4.83 13.58
CA TRP A 203 13.28 -5.04 14.84
C TRP A 203 14.17 -5.33 16.06
N TRP A 204 13.77 -4.76 17.21
CA TRP A 204 14.47 -4.78 18.51
C TRP A 204 14.85 -6.17 19.05
N PHE A 205 14.25 -7.26 18.58
CA PHE A 205 14.54 -8.62 19.05
C PHE A 205 15.78 -9.27 18.41
N TRP A 206 16.39 -8.66 17.38
CA TRP A 206 17.66 -9.10 16.79
C TRP A 206 18.86 -8.22 17.19
N ARG A 207 18.80 -7.50 18.32
CA ARG A 207 19.96 -6.77 18.85
C ARG A 207 21.00 -7.78 19.34
N ARG A 208 21.86 -8.26 18.42
CA ARG A 208 23.15 -8.85 18.76
C ARG A 208 24.14 -7.70 18.79
N GLU A 209 24.59 -7.34 19.99
CA GLU A 209 25.73 -6.44 20.17
C GLU A 209 26.92 -6.97 19.37
N GLY A 210 27.46 -6.16 18.46
CA GLY A 210 28.68 -6.52 17.75
C GLY A 210 28.78 -5.99 16.33
N VAL A 211 29.55 -4.90 16.20
CA VAL A 211 30.40 -4.57 15.07
C VAL A 211 29.72 -3.99 13.82
N VAL A 212 29.62 -2.67 13.79
CA VAL A 212 30.04 -1.89 12.62
C VAL A 212 31.12 -0.94 13.10
N LYS A 213 32.36 -1.15 12.63
CA LYS A 213 33.50 -0.28 12.88
C LYS A 213 33.21 1.12 12.30
N GLU A 214 33.31 2.14 13.15
CA GLU A 214 33.53 3.51 12.69
C GLU A 214 34.89 3.59 11.97
N PRO A 215 35.02 4.35 10.86
CA PRO A 215 36.32 4.68 10.33
C PRO A 215 37.02 5.64 11.30
N ALA A 216 38.27 5.32 11.64
CA ALA A 216 39.08 6.04 12.61
C ALA A 216 39.35 7.49 12.19
N GLU A 217 39.03 8.44 13.07
CA GLU A 217 39.51 9.82 13.02
C GLU A 217 40.99 9.87 13.37
N GLY A 218 41.82 10.30 12.42
CA GLY A 218 43.22 10.64 12.62
C GLY A 218 43.46 12.11 12.34
N SER A 219 44.10 12.75 13.32
CA SER A 219 44.74 14.08 13.32
C SER A 219 43.88 15.33 13.12
N ARG A 220 43.80 16.09 14.22
CA ARG A 220 43.46 17.50 14.32
C ARG A 220 44.41 18.34 13.46
N ASP A 221 43.86 19.26 12.69
CA ASP A 221 44.45 20.58 12.51
C ASP A 221 43.34 21.63 12.45
N SER A 222 43.54 22.68 13.24
CA SER A 222 42.65 23.78 13.51
C SER A 222 42.85 24.90 12.50
N SER A 223 41.81 25.23 11.73
CA SER A 223 41.63 26.57 11.16
C SER A 223 40.18 26.75 10.73
N GLY A 224 39.50 27.74 11.29
CA GLY A 224 38.09 27.99 11.05
C GLY A 224 37.77 28.34 9.61
N THR A 225 36.57 28.00 9.16
CA THR A 225 35.80 28.66 8.09
C THR A 225 34.40 28.04 8.08
N SER A 226 33.38 28.90 8.21
CA SER A 226 31.95 28.73 7.91
C SER A 226 31.37 27.32 7.82
N SER A 227 30.41 27.03 8.71
CA SER A 227 29.37 26.02 8.47
C SER A 227 28.75 26.23 7.09
N PRO A 228 28.70 25.23 6.19
CA PRO A 228 27.98 25.38 4.94
C PRO A 228 26.50 25.34 5.27
N SER A 229 25.85 26.50 5.13
CA SER A 229 24.40 26.61 5.04
C SER A 229 23.93 25.75 3.87
N LEU A 230 23.23 24.66 4.17
CA LEU A 230 22.55 23.84 3.16
C LEU A 230 21.50 24.69 2.47
N THR A 231 21.77 25.05 1.21
CA THR A 231 20.83 25.75 0.34
C THR A 231 19.66 24.82 -0.02
N THR A 232 18.48 25.42 -0.06
CA THR A 232 17.14 24.87 -0.31
C THR A 232 16.97 24.19 -1.70
N GLU A 233 18.03 23.91 -2.44
CA GLU A 233 18.00 23.48 -3.85
C GLU A 233 18.38 22.00 -4.10
N GLN A 234 18.58 21.18 -3.07
CA GLN A 234 18.57 19.71 -3.23
C GLN A 234 17.14 19.19 -3.28
N GLN A 235 16.41 19.58 -4.33
CA GLN A 235 15.17 18.94 -4.72
C GLN A 235 15.50 17.46 -5.00
N GLN A 236 14.98 16.59 -4.14
CA GLN A 236 15.37 15.18 -3.99
C GLN A 236 15.07 14.38 -5.26
N HIS A 237 15.91 14.45 -6.28
CA HIS A 237 15.86 13.51 -7.38
C HIS A 237 16.15 12.11 -6.81
N LEU A 238 15.12 11.26 -6.82
CA LEU A 238 15.24 9.84 -6.53
C LEU A 238 16.43 9.27 -7.32
N PRO A 239 17.34 8.51 -6.69
CA PRO A 239 18.45 7.93 -7.42
C PRO A 239 17.91 7.10 -8.59
N HIS A 240 18.50 7.29 -9.77
CA HIS A 240 18.02 6.68 -11.01
C HIS A 240 17.84 5.15 -10.84
N GLY A 241 16.67 4.65 -11.24
CA GLY A 241 16.33 3.24 -11.15
C GLY A 241 16.06 2.72 -9.73
N ALA A 242 15.72 3.58 -8.77
CA ALA A 242 15.32 3.19 -7.43
C ALA A 242 13.89 2.61 -7.36
N ILE A 243 13.04 2.86 -8.36
CA ILE A 243 11.66 2.36 -8.41
C ILE A 243 11.64 1.05 -9.21
N PHE A 244 11.18 -0.03 -8.57
CA PHE A 244 10.96 -1.33 -9.20
C PHE A 244 9.60 -1.41 -9.88
N ALA A 245 8.54 -1.00 -9.18
CA ALA A 245 7.17 -1.06 -9.68
C ALA A 245 6.31 0.02 -9.03
N SER A 246 5.22 0.39 -9.69
CA SER A 246 4.20 1.30 -9.16
C SER A 246 2.82 0.72 -9.41
N ALA A 247 1.95 0.79 -8.40
CA ALA A 247 0.61 0.24 -8.47
C ALA A 247 -0.44 1.24 -7.98
N ILE A 248 -1.63 1.20 -8.56
CA ILE A 248 -2.81 1.93 -8.10
C ILE A 248 -3.91 0.91 -7.81
N SER A 249 -4.50 1.02 -6.62
CA SER A 249 -5.54 0.14 -6.11
C SER A 249 -6.82 0.91 -5.86
N LYS A 250 -7.96 0.30 -6.20
CA LYS A 250 -9.30 0.88 -6.10
C LYS A 250 -10.10 0.13 -5.04
N TYR A 251 -10.51 0.81 -3.97
CA TYR A 251 -11.22 0.22 -2.82
C TYR A 251 -12.62 0.78 -2.66
N VAL A 252 -13.58 -0.10 -2.37
CA VAL A 252 -14.94 0.28 -1.99
C VAL A 252 -15.22 -0.08 -0.54
N PHE A 253 -15.93 0.79 0.15
CA PHE A 253 -16.43 0.55 1.49
C PHE A 253 -17.91 0.19 1.41
N LYS A 254 -18.33 -0.88 2.11
CA LYS A 254 -19.71 -1.34 2.12
C LYS A 254 -20.22 -1.50 3.54
N GLN A 255 -21.47 -1.14 3.76
CA GLN A 255 -22.24 -1.48 4.95
C GLN A 255 -23.41 -2.37 4.49
N GLY A 256 -23.21 -3.68 4.57
CA GLY A 256 -24.11 -4.65 3.93
C GLY A 256 -24.10 -4.51 2.40
N ARG A 257 -25.26 -4.21 1.81
CA ARG A 257 -25.41 -3.99 0.36
C ARG A 257 -25.18 -2.54 -0.07
N LEU A 258 -25.10 -1.60 0.89
CA LEU A 258 -24.94 -0.19 0.61
C LEU A 258 -23.46 0.18 0.50
N THR A 259 -23.12 0.95 -0.53
CA THR A 259 -21.79 1.52 -0.66
C THR A 259 -21.68 2.77 0.21
N THR A 260 -20.60 2.86 0.99
CA THR A 260 -20.31 4.03 1.83
C THR A 260 -19.22 4.87 1.15
N PRO A 261 -19.44 6.17 0.91
CA PRO A 261 -18.43 7.04 0.32
C PRO A 261 -17.15 7.08 1.17
N PRO A 262 -15.95 7.02 0.56
CA PRO A 262 -14.67 7.16 1.27
C PRO A 262 -14.59 8.44 2.12
N GLU A 263 -15.06 9.57 1.61
CA GLU A 263 -15.08 10.84 2.36
C GLU A 263 -15.82 10.69 3.68
N LEU A 264 -16.99 10.02 3.68
CA LEU A 264 -17.76 9.76 4.89
C LEU A 264 -17.03 8.80 5.84
N VAL A 265 -16.25 7.86 5.31
CA VAL A 265 -15.40 6.97 6.12
C VAL A 265 -14.28 7.76 6.81
N LEU A 266 -13.64 8.69 6.10
CA LEU A 266 -12.58 9.56 6.62
C LEU A 266 -13.15 10.56 7.64
N GLU A 267 -14.31 11.15 7.35
CA GLU A 267 -15.06 12.04 8.26
C GLU A 267 -15.38 11.33 9.58
N ARG A 268 -15.97 10.13 9.50
CA ARG A 268 -16.25 9.28 10.67
C ARG A 268 -14.99 8.84 11.41
N SER A 269 -13.86 8.78 10.71
CA SER A 269 -12.57 8.51 11.33
C SER A 269 -12.00 9.70 12.09
N GLY A 270 -12.63 10.87 12.00
CA GLY A 270 -12.20 12.08 12.69
C GLY A 270 -10.91 12.66 12.15
N ILE A 271 -10.59 12.38 10.88
CA ILE A 271 -9.32 12.78 10.25
C ILE A 271 -9.49 13.82 9.15
N LEU A 272 -10.72 14.19 8.80
CA LEU A 272 -10.98 15.33 7.91
C LEU A 272 -11.09 16.63 8.73
N PRO A 273 -10.66 17.77 8.17
CA PRO A 273 -10.88 19.07 8.79
C PRO A 273 -12.37 19.46 8.73
N PRO A 274 -12.82 20.42 9.56
CA PRO A 274 -14.21 20.89 9.52
C PRO A 274 -14.54 21.51 8.15
N ARG A 275 -15.74 21.22 7.65
CA ARG A 275 -16.24 21.82 6.41
C ARG A 275 -16.48 23.33 6.62
N PRO A 276 -16.23 24.18 5.61
CA PRO A 276 -16.63 25.58 5.66
C PRO A 276 -18.17 25.68 5.76
N THR A 277 -18.64 26.61 6.60
CA THR A 277 -20.07 26.76 6.94
C THR A 277 -20.97 27.12 5.75
N SER A 278 -20.40 27.61 4.65
CA SER A 278 -21.12 27.99 3.42
C SER A 278 -21.37 26.82 2.44
N SER A 279 -20.79 25.64 2.65
CA SER A 279 -20.88 24.49 1.73
C SER A 279 -21.74 23.35 2.29
N GLN A 280 -22.89 23.65 2.91
CA GLN A 280 -23.99 22.69 3.04
C GLN A 280 -24.67 22.50 1.66
N SER A 281 -23.89 22.07 0.68
CA SER A 281 -24.40 21.59 -0.60
C SER A 281 -24.38 20.07 -0.54
N PRO A 282 -25.37 19.36 -1.15
CA PRO A 282 -25.27 17.92 -1.30
C PRO A 282 -23.98 17.57 -2.07
N PRO A 283 -23.43 16.35 -1.90
CA PRO A 283 -22.16 15.96 -2.50
C PRO A 283 -22.17 16.23 -4.00
N SER A 284 -21.21 17.05 -4.46
CA SER A 284 -21.06 17.62 -5.79
C SER A 284 -21.62 16.70 -6.89
N SER A 285 -22.71 17.16 -7.49
CA SER A 285 -23.36 16.56 -8.65
C SER A 285 -22.70 17.07 -9.93
N LEU A 286 -21.47 16.64 -10.20
CA LEU A 286 -20.90 16.69 -11.54
C LEU A 286 -19.97 15.49 -11.72
N LEU A 287 -20.58 14.37 -12.10
CA LEU A 287 -20.02 13.33 -12.96
C LEU A 287 -21.21 12.46 -13.31
N GLY A 288 -21.98 12.97 -14.27
CA GLY A 288 -22.83 12.14 -15.09
C GLY A 288 -21.96 11.11 -15.79
N GLU A 289 -22.51 9.91 -15.92
CA GLU A 289 -22.08 8.83 -16.80
C GLU A 289 -21.39 9.39 -18.06
N SER A 290 -20.06 9.39 -18.06
CA SER A 290 -19.26 10.03 -19.10
C SER A 290 -18.93 8.99 -20.15
N THR A 291 -19.66 9.00 -21.26
CA THR A 291 -19.23 8.37 -22.51
C THR A 291 -17.95 9.06 -22.96
N VAL A 292 -16.81 8.38 -22.80
CA VAL A 292 -15.51 8.90 -23.24
C VAL A 292 -15.42 8.69 -24.74
N ASP A 293 -15.38 9.77 -25.50
CA ASP A 293 -15.24 9.76 -26.96
C ASP A 293 -13.78 9.36 -27.32
N LEU A 294 -13.61 8.21 -27.98
CA LEU A 294 -12.31 7.54 -28.17
C LEU A 294 -11.34 8.29 -29.10
N ALA A 295 -11.81 9.32 -29.83
CA ALA A 295 -11.00 10.04 -30.81
C ALA A 295 -9.97 11.02 -30.18
N ALA A 296 -10.15 11.43 -28.92
CA ALA A 296 -9.29 12.42 -28.26
C ALA A 296 -8.03 11.83 -27.58
N ALA A 297 -7.87 10.51 -27.58
CA ALA A 297 -6.88 9.82 -26.74
C ALA A 297 -5.43 9.84 -27.26
N ASN A 298 -5.19 10.22 -28.52
CA ASN A 298 -3.90 9.98 -29.18
C ASN A 298 -2.91 11.16 -29.23
N ASP A 299 -3.19 12.33 -28.64
CA ASP A 299 -2.31 13.53 -28.74
C ASP A 299 -1.79 14.08 -27.38
N LEU A 300 -1.84 13.29 -26.29
CA LEU A 300 -1.74 13.81 -24.91
C LEU A 300 -0.51 13.38 -24.07
N LEU A 301 0.46 12.65 -24.63
CA LEU A 301 1.53 12.01 -23.83
C LEU A 301 2.52 12.99 -23.15
N SER A 302 2.79 14.17 -23.71
CA SER A 302 3.83 15.09 -23.17
C SER A 302 3.31 16.11 -22.15
N LYS A 303 2.02 16.46 -22.20
CA LYS A 303 1.38 17.33 -21.20
C LYS A 303 0.91 16.55 -19.97
N ASP A 304 0.48 15.30 -20.16
CA ASP A 304 0.02 14.45 -19.06
C ASP A 304 1.17 14.05 -18.12
N GLU A 305 2.40 13.85 -18.59
CA GLU A 305 3.53 13.47 -17.70
C GLU A 305 3.86 14.53 -16.65
N ALA A 306 3.90 15.82 -17.01
CA ALA A 306 4.17 16.91 -16.07
C ALA A 306 3.01 17.10 -15.07
N ILE A 307 1.77 16.92 -15.53
CA ILE A 307 0.57 16.97 -14.68
C ILE A 307 0.53 15.78 -13.71
N ILE A 308 0.90 14.58 -14.19
CA ILE A 308 0.97 13.36 -13.37
C ILE A 308 2.09 13.49 -12.34
N ASP A 309 3.28 13.97 -12.72
CA ASP A 309 4.38 14.19 -11.77
C ASP A 309 3.96 15.16 -10.65
N ALA A 310 3.34 16.30 -11.02
CA ALA A 310 2.79 17.24 -10.06
C ALA A 310 1.68 16.65 -9.16
N SER A 311 0.86 15.73 -9.68
CA SER A 311 -0.19 15.03 -8.89
C SER A 311 0.35 13.98 -7.94
N LEU A 312 1.56 13.47 -8.21
CA LEU A 312 2.23 12.46 -7.38
C LEU A 312 3.14 13.09 -6.33
N THR A 313 3.60 14.32 -6.54
CA THR A 313 4.34 15.12 -5.57
C THR A 313 3.40 15.78 -4.56
N LEU A 314 3.61 15.51 -3.28
CA LEU A 314 2.92 16.23 -2.21
C LEU A 314 3.56 17.61 -2.06
N GLU A 315 2.77 18.67 -2.19
CA GLU A 315 3.18 20.02 -1.81
C GLU A 315 3.34 20.07 -0.29
N ASP A 316 4.58 19.93 0.15
CA ASP A 316 4.97 19.85 1.56
C ASP A 316 5.12 21.25 2.17
N GLU A 317 4.16 22.15 1.90
CA GLU A 317 4.13 23.48 2.52
C GLU A 317 3.80 23.33 4.01
N ASP A 318 4.67 23.89 4.87
CA ASP A 318 4.46 23.97 6.32
C ASP A 318 3.29 24.92 6.61
N GLY A 319 2.09 24.36 6.59
CA GLY A 319 0.83 25.09 6.79
C GLY A 319 -0.25 24.18 7.35
N GLU A 320 -1.25 24.78 8.00
CA GLU A 320 -2.40 24.05 8.52
C GLU A 320 -3.17 23.39 7.36
N TRP A 321 -3.62 22.15 7.58
CA TRP A 321 -4.39 21.42 6.57
C TRP A 321 -5.87 21.72 6.75
N ASP A 322 -6.35 22.72 6.02
CA ASP A 322 -7.78 23.05 5.94
C ASP A 322 -8.51 22.20 4.90
N TRP A 323 -9.83 22.39 4.81
CA TRP A 323 -10.68 21.67 3.85
C TRP A 323 -10.25 21.92 2.40
N ALA A 324 -9.91 23.17 2.06
CA ALA A 324 -9.55 23.56 0.70
C ALA A 324 -8.26 22.85 0.24
N ARG A 325 -7.25 22.73 1.11
CA ARG A 325 -6.02 22.00 0.82
C ARG A 325 -6.25 20.50 0.64
N VAL A 326 -7.05 19.90 1.51
CA VAL A 326 -7.43 18.48 1.36
C VAL A 326 -8.11 18.23 0.02
N GLU A 327 -9.04 19.11 -0.36
CA GLU A 327 -9.77 18.99 -1.62
C GLU A 327 -8.86 19.21 -2.83
N LYS A 328 -7.96 20.20 -2.78
CA LYS A 328 -6.95 20.42 -3.83
C LYS A 328 -6.09 19.17 -4.06
N GLU A 329 -5.59 18.55 -2.99
CA GLU A 329 -4.79 17.32 -3.10
C GLU A 329 -5.62 16.12 -3.58
N ARG A 330 -6.90 16.03 -3.16
CA ARG A 330 -7.84 15.03 -3.67
C ARG A 330 -8.03 15.20 -5.19
N GLU A 331 -8.33 16.40 -5.66
CA GLU A 331 -8.55 16.69 -7.08
C GLU A 331 -7.30 16.40 -7.93
N LYS A 332 -6.11 16.77 -7.45
CA LYS A 332 -4.85 16.41 -8.11
C LYS A 332 -4.72 14.91 -8.34
N GLY A 333 -4.94 14.11 -7.28
CA GLY A 333 -4.85 12.65 -7.40
C GLY A 333 -5.96 12.03 -8.28
N MET A 334 -7.10 12.71 -8.44
CA MET A 334 -8.17 12.25 -9.34
C MET A 334 -7.74 12.21 -10.80
N LEU A 335 -6.86 13.13 -11.24
CA LEU A 335 -6.36 13.18 -12.62
C LEU A 335 -5.73 11.84 -13.05
N VAL A 336 -5.03 11.17 -12.14
CA VAL A 336 -4.46 9.84 -12.36
C VAL A 336 -5.50 8.74 -12.16
N ALA A 337 -6.35 8.87 -11.14
CA ALA A 337 -7.37 7.86 -10.82
C ALA A 337 -8.39 7.68 -11.95
N GLU A 338 -8.77 8.76 -12.65
CA GLU A 338 -9.70 8.73 -13.77
C GLU A 338 -9.23 7.81 -14.91
N LYS A 339 -7.92 7.79 -15.18
CA LYS A 339 -7.34 6.88 -16.19
C LYS A 339 -7.55 5.40 -15.83
N LEU A 340 -7.50 5.06 -14.53
CA LEU A 340 -7.82 3.71 -14.05
C LEU A 340 -9.32 3.43 -14.10
N VAL A 341 -10.17 4.42 -13.82
CA VAL A 341 -11.62 4.30 -13.92
C VAL A 341 -12.06 4.03 -15.36
N ALA A 342 -11.41 4.66 -16.35
CA ALA A 342 -11.70 4.45 -17.76
C ALA A 342 -11.54 2.97 -18.19
N LEU A 343 -10.68 2.18 -17.51
CA LEU A 343 -10.54 0.75 -17.79
C LEU A 343 -11.80 -0.06 -17.43
N ASP A 344 -12.68 0.43 -16.54
CA ASP A 344 -13.94 -0.25 -16.22
C ASP A 344 -14.83 -0.41 -17.47
N LEU A 345 -14.69 0.48 -18.47
CA LEU A 345 -15.40 0.45 -19.75
C LEU A 345 -15.07 -0.80 -20.59
N LEU A 346 -13.93 -1.45 -20.34
CA LEU A 346 -13.54 -2.67 -21.05
C LEU A 346 -14.45 -3.86 -20.71
N HIS A 347 -15.20 -3.82 -19.60
CA HIS A 347 -16.15 -4.89 -19.31
C HIS A 347 -17.27 -5.00 -20.35
N SER A 348 -17.64 -3.90 -21.02
CA SER A 348 -18.66 -3.91 -22.06
C SER A 348 -18.12 -4.26 -23.44
N THR A 349 -16.80 -4.36 -23.64
CA THR A 349 -16.22 -4.66 -24.97
C THR A 349 -16.19 -6.15 -25.29
N PHE A 350 -16.40 -7.03 -24.32
CA PHE A 350 -16.55 -8.47 -24.55
C PHE A 350 -18.02 -8.82 -24.72
N THR A 351 -18.46 -9.04 -25.95
CA THR A 351 -19.82 -9.46 -26.30
C THR A 351 -19.81 -10.94 -26.60
N GLY A 352 -20.63 -11.75 -25.93
CA GLY A 352 -20.70 -13.21 -26.17
C GLY A 352 -21.37 -13.60 -27.49
N GLU A 353 -21.36 -12.72 -28.49
CA GLU A 353 -21.99 -12.94 -29.79
C GLU A 353 -21.13 -13.88 -30.64
N GLU A 354 -21.77 -14.81 -31.36
CA GLU A 354 -21.12 -15.93 -32.07
C GLU A 354 -20.09 -15.49 -33.13
N GLU A 355 -20.22 -14.27 -33.67
CA GLU A 355 -19.36 -13.81 -34.77
C GLU A 355 -18.20 -12.90 -34.33
N MET A 356 -18.31 -12.16 -33.22
CA MET A 356 -17.25 -11.23 -32.77
C MET A 356 -17.21 -11.05 -31.25
N ALA A 357 -16.44 -11.92 -30.58
CA ALA A 357 -16.32 -11.93 -29.12
C ALA A 357 -15.66 -10.67 -28.50
N LEU A 358 -15.02 -9.82 -29.31
CA LEU A 358 -14.24 -8.66 -28.86
C LEU A 358 -14.71 -7.35 -29.49
N GLY A 359 -15.98 -7.29 -29.93
CA GLY A 359 -16.57 -6.13 -30.60
C GLY A 359 -16.15 -6.01 -32.08
N ALA A 360 -16.95 -5.28 -32.86
CA ALA A 360 -16.57 -4.80 -34.18
C ALA A 360 -15.81 -3.47 -34.00
N PHE A 361 -14.56 -3.41 -34.46
CA PHE A 361 -13.73 -2.20 -34.41
C PHE A 361 -13.96 -1.31 -35.64
#